data_AF-A0A2S7X2X4-F1
#
_entry.id   AF-A0A2S7X2X4-F1
#
_cell.length_a   1.000
_cell.length_b   1.000
_cell.length_c   1.000
_cell.angle_alpha   90.00
_cell.angle_beta   90.00
_cell.angle_gamma   90.00
#
_symmetry.space_group_name_H-M   'P 1'
#
loop_
_entity.id
_entity.type
_entity.pdbx_description
1 polymer ?
#
loop_
_entity_poly.entity_id
_entity_poly.type
_entity_poly.pdbx_seq_one_letter_code
_entity_poly.pdbx_strand_id
1 'polypeptide(L)'
;MEIAENIFTILGAMGFTSVGTAFMLKTFIQTGIKESISNIYKKELEVHKFYLKNSEMVFKYKLEASKKLYKIRQSIIPKITNSDMDWDDAKEEIASSFEVYEKALDEFLCEYQATLSADVLKRICDAVSACSKGQFGYYWKPYDSSPTCTQSAKDNASELLEAIDEAAELLRKEVHSLISVPSA
;
A
#
# COMPACT_ATOMS: atom_id res chain seq x y z
N MET A 1 6.68 -39.40 -26.96
CA MET A 1 7.06 -40.50 -27.87
C MET A 1 5.91 -41.51 -28.00
N GLU A 2 5.21 -41.85 -26.91
CA GLU A 2 4.05 -42.77 -26.89
C GLU A 2 2.86 -42.40 -27.82
N ILE A 3 2.54 -41.11 -28.00
CA ILE A 3 1.39 -40.69 -28.84
C ILE A 3 1.62 -41.04 -30.31
N ALA A 4 2.86 -40.92 -30.80
CA ALA A 4 3.19 -41.19 -32.20
C ALA A 4 3.17 -42.69 -32.52
N GLU A 5 3.61 -43.53 -31.58
CA GLU A 5 3.56 -44.99 -31.74
C GLU A 5 2.11 -45.51 -31.77
N ASN A 6 1.24 -45.05 -30.86
CA ASN A 6 -0.16 -45.50 -30.83
C ASN A 6 -0.97 -45.09 -32.07
N ILE A 7 -0.66 -43.94 -32.69
CA ILE A 7 -1.32 -43.49 -33.92
C ILE A 7 -0.94 -44.38 -35.12
N PHE A 8 0.33 -44.81 -35.19
CA PHE A 8 0.82 -45.67 -36.27
C PHE A 8 0.23 -47.08 -36.23
N THR A 9 0.06 -47.65 -35.03
CA THR A 9 -0.56 -48.97 -34.85
C THR A 9 -2.05 -48.97 -35.19
N ILE A 10 -2.79 -47.91 -34.83
CA ILE A 10 -4.21 -47.77 -35.15
C ILE A 10 -4.44 -47.56 -36.65
N LEU A 11 -3.56 -46.80 -37.32
CA LEU A 11 -3.63 -46.58 -38.77
C LEU A 11 -3.23 -47.81 -39.59
N GLY A 12 -2.26 -48.61 -39.10
CA GLY A 12 -1.85 -49.86 -39.74
C GLY A 12 -2.91 -50.96 -39.70
N ALA A 13 -3.80 -50.95 -38.71
CA ALA A 13 -4.84 -51.98 -38.54
C ALA A 13 -6.11 -51.74 -39.39
N MET A 14 -6.32 -50.54 -39.94
CA MET A 14 -7.58 -50.15 -40.61
C MET A 14 -7.51 -49.92 -42.13
N GLY A 15 -6.38 -50.21 -42.80
CA GLY A 15 -6.33 -50.17 -44.27
C GLY A 15 -6.54 -48.77 -44.89
N PHE A 16 -6.06 -47.72 -44.24
CA PHE A 16 -6.10 -46.37 -44.79
C PHE A 16 -5.01 -46.14 -45.84
N THR A 17 -5.37 -45.54 -46.97
CA THR A 17 -4.42 -45.10 -48.01
C THR A 17 -3.49 -44.01 -47.47
N SER A 18 -2.29 -43.87 -48.07
CA SER A 18 -1.26 -42.90 -47.68
C SER A 18 -1.73 -41.44 -47.65
N VAL A 19 -2.83 -41.12 -48.36
CA VAL A 19 -3.47 -39.80 -48.35
C VAL A 19 -4.30 -39.58 -47.09
N GLY A 20 -4.99 -40.61 -46.59
CA GLY A 20 -5.79 -40.54 -45.37
C GLY A 20 -4.93 -40.43 -44.10
N THR A 21 -3.79 -41.11 -44.06
CA THR A 21 -2.81 -40.98 -42.97
C THR A 21 -2.24 -39.57 -42.89
N ALA A 22 -1.88 -38.96 -44.03
CA ALA A 22 -1.37 -37.60 -44.08
C ALA A 22 -2.40 -36.55 -43.64
N PHE A 23 -3.66 -36.72 -44.04
CA PHE A 23 -4.75 -35.83 -43.62
C PHE A 23 -5.01 -35.90 -42.11
N MET A 24 -5.06 -37.12 -41.55
CA MET A 24 -5.25 -37.32 -40.11
C MET A 24 -4.08 -36.73 -39.31
N LEU A 25 -2.83 -37.00 -39.71
CA LEU A 25 -1.66 -36.46 -39.04
C LEU A 25 -1.65 -34.93 -39.03
N LYS A 26 -1.98 -34.31 -40.18
CA LYS A 26 -2.06 -32.86 -40.31
C LYS A 26 -3.16 -32.28 -39.41
N THR A 27 -4.32 -32.95 -39.34
CA THR A 27 -5.46 -32.50 -38.53
C THR A 27 -5.17 -32.62 -37.03
N PHE A 28 -4.56 -33.73 -36.58
CA PHE A 28 -4.18 -33.90 -35.17
C PHE A 28 -3.05 -32.95 -34.75
N ILE A 29 -2.05 -32.73 -35.60
CA ILE A 29 -0.97 -31.77 -35.32
C ILE A 29 -1.53 -30.34 -35.25
N GLN A 30 -2.36 -29.92 -36.22
CA GLN A 30 -2.96 -28.59 -36.20
C GLN A 30 -3.89 -28.40 -35.00
N THR A 31 -4.68 -29.41 -34.65
CA THR A 31 -5.56 -29.36 -33.48
C THR A 31 -4.75 -29.29 -32.20
N GLY A 32 -3.77 -30.17 -32.01
CA GLY A 32 -2.89 -30.18 -30.84
C GLY A 32 -2.05 -28.91 -30.68
N ILE A 33 -1.52 -28.34 -31.77
CA ILE A 33 -0.83 -27.05 -31.74
C ILE A 33 -1.80 -25.93 -31.36
N LYS A 34 -2.99 -25.89 -31.96
CA LYS A 34 -4.01 -24.87 -31.66
C LYS A 34 -4.48 -24.95 -30.20
N GLU A 35 -4.66 -26.17 -29.67
CA GLU A 35 -5.04 -26.42 -28.28
C GLU A 35 -3.92 -26.04 -27.31
N SER A 36 -2.67 -26.34 -27.65
CA SER A 36 -1.50 -25.98 -26.85
C SER A 36 -1.30 -24.47 -26.80
N ILE A 37 -1.40 -23.79 -27.94
CA ILE A 37 -1.33 -22.33 -28.04
C ILE A 37 -2.49 -21.70 -27.26
N SER A 38 -3.72 -22.19 -27.44
CA SER A 38 -4.90 -21.73 -26.71
C SER A 38 -4.75 -21.90 -25.20
N ASN A 39 -4.20 -23.03 -24.75
CA ASN A 39 -3.95 -23.29 -23.33
C ASN A 39 -2.85 -22.39 -22.75
N ILE A 40 -1.80 -22.08 -23.53
CA ILE A 40 -0.77 -21.11 -23.12
C ILE A 40 -1.40 -19.73 -22.95
N TYR A 41 -2.17 -19.24 -23.94
CA TYR A 41 -2.86 -17.95 -23.85
C TYR A 41 -3.86 -17.90 -22.69
N LYS A 42 -4.61 -18.97 -22.44
CA LYS A 42 -5.52 -19.06 -21.28
C LYS A 42 -4.77 -18.99 -19.96
N LYS A 43 -3.64 -19.72 -19.85
CA LYS A 43 -2.79 -19.71 -18.66
C LYS A 43 -2.17 -18.33 -18.43
N GLU A 44 -1.69 -17.68 -19.48
CA GLU A 44 -1.20 -16.30 -19.41
C GLU A 44 -2.31 -15.32 -18.99
N LEU A 45 -3.52 -15.47 -19.53
CA LEU A 45 -4.68 -14.66 -19.12
C LEU A 45 -5.05 -14.87 -17.65
N GLU A 46 -5.03 -16.10 -17.15
CA GLU A 46 -5.30 -16.40 -15.74
C GLU A 46 -4.23 -15.80 -14.82
N VAL A 47 -2.96 -15.91 -15.20
CA VAL A 47 -1.84 -15.30 -14.50
C VAL A 47 -1.97 -13.77 -14.49
N HIS A 48 -2.27 -13.15 -15.63
CA HIS A 48 -2.52 -11.71 -15.72
C HIS A 48 -3.72 -11.27 -14.87
N LYS A 49 -4.82 -12.04 -14.88
CA LYS A 49 -6.00 -11.76 -14.05
C LYS A 49 -5.67 -11.85 -12.56
N PHE A 50 -4.85 -12.82 -12.16
CA PHE A 50 -4.37 -12.93 -10.79
C PHE A 50 -3.53 -11.72 -10.39
N TYR A 51 -2.55 -11.32 -11.22
CA TYR A 51 -1.74 -10.13 -10.96
C TYR A 51 -2.58 -8.86 -10.88
N LEU A 52 -3.55 -8.69 -11.78
CA LEU A 52 -4.45 -7.54 -11.77
C LEU A 52 -5.27 -7.48 -10.49
N LYS A 53 -5.84 -8.62 -10.06
CA LYS A 53 -6.62 -8.71 -8.82
C LYS A 53 -5.74 -8.43 -7.59
N ASN A 54 -4.51 -8.92 -7.57
CA ASN A 54 -3.58 -8.65 -6.49
C ASN A 54 -3.20 -7.16 -6.44
N SER A 55 -2.93 -6.55 -7.61
CA SER A 55 -2.67 -5.11 -7.74
C SER A 55 -3.86 -4.27 -7.28
N GLU A 56 -5.10 -4.67 -7.60
CA GLU A 56 -6.31 -4.01 -7.14
C GLU A 56 -6.44 -4.06 -5.61
N MET A 57 -6.15 -5.21 -5.00
CA MET A 57 -6.19 -5.35 -3.53
C MET A 57 -5.12 -4.48 -2.87
N VAL A 58 -3.87 -4.51 -3.34
CA VAL A 58 -2.80 -3.66 -2.80
C VAL A 58 -3.15 -2.18 -2.94
N PHE A 59 -3.71 -1.78 -4.09
CA PHE A 59 -4.17 -0.42 -4.30
C PHE A 59 -5.26 0.00 -3.32
N LYS A 60 -6.27 -0.85 -3.10
CA LYS A 60 -7.34 -0.58 -2.13
C LYS A 60 -6.79 -0.37 -0.73
N TYR A 61 -5.91 -1.27 -0.26
CA TYR A 61 -5.28 -1.13 1.05
C TYR A 61 -4.45 0.15 1.17
N LYS A 62 -3.63 0.48 0.16
CA LYS A 62 -2.86 1.74 0.17
C LYS A 62 -3.75 2.98 0.14
N LEU A 63 -4.87 2.94 -0.59
CA LEU A 63 -5.84 4.03 -0.62
C LEU A 63 -6.54 4.21 0.73
N GLU A 64 -6.91 3.12 1.39
CA GLU A 64 -7.47 3.14 2.75
C GLU A 64 -6.46 3.68 3.77
N ALA A 65 -5.21 3.19 3.73
CA ALA A 65 -4.13 3.71 4.53
C ALA A 65 -3.94 5.23 4.31
N SER A 66 -3.93 5.68 3.06
CA SER A 66 -3.81 7.12 2.73
C SER A 66 -4.94 7.96 3.33
N LYS A 67 -6.19 7.49 3.23
CA LYS A 67 -7.35 8.18 3.83
C LYS A 67 -7.26 8.22 5.36
N LYS A 68 -6.89 7.11 5.98
CA LYS A 68 -6.76 6.99 7.45
C LYS A 68 -5.64 7.89 7.96
N LEU A 69 -4.48 7.89 7.32
CA LEU A 69 -3.36 8.76 7.66
C LEU A 69 -3.72 10.25 7.52
N TYR A 70 -4.39 10.62 6.44
CA TYR A 70 -4.86 11.99 6.24
C TYR A 70 -5.88 12.43 7.31
N LYS A 71 -6.73 11.50 7.78
CA LYS A 71 -7.65 11.78 8.89
C LYS A 71 -6.91 12.03 10.20
N ILE A 72 -5.86 11.26 10.49
CA ILE A 72 -4.99 11.47 11.67
C ILE A 72 -4.31 12.83 11.56
N ARG A 73 -3.69 13.14 10.40
CA ARG A 73 -3.09 14.45 10.12
C ARG A 73 -4.06 15.60 10.40
N GLN A 74 -5.28 15.52 9.88
CA GLN A 74 -6.29 16.56 10.12
C GLN A 74 -6.74 16.68 11.58
N SER A 75 -6.61 15.62 12.39
CA SER A 75 -6.88 15.69 13.82
C SER A 75 -5.75 16.31 14.65
N ILE A 76 -4.53 16.34 14.10
CA ILE A 76 -3.36 16.97 14.73
C ILE A 76 -3.36 18.48 14.48
N ILE A 77 -3.85 18.94 13.32
CA ILE A 77 -3.87 20.36 12.99
C ILE A 77 -4.79 21.12 13.96
N PRO A 78 -4.27 22.05 14.77
CA PRO A 78 -5.06 22.81 15.73
C PRO A 78 -6.01 23.75 14.99
N LYS A 79 -7.19 23.97 15.58
CA LYS A 79 -8.16 24.91 15.04
C LYS A 79 -7.93 26.27 15.67
N ILE A 80 -7.93 27.32 14.86
CA ILE A 80 -7.84 28.70 15.36
C ILE A 80 -9.05 28.95 16.28
N THR A 81 -8.80 29.10 17.58
CA THR A 81 -9.84 29.31 18.60
C THR A 81 -10.07 30.77 18.94
N ASN A 82 -9.09 31.64 18.70
CA ASN A 82 -9.16 33.08 18.93
C ASN A 82 -8.27 33.84 17.91
N SER A 83 -8.44 35.16 17.78
CA SER A 83 -7.71 35.96 16.78
C SER A 83 -6.22 36.15 17.08
N ASP A 84 -5.83 35.95 18.32
CA ASP A 84 -4.49 36.26 18.83
C ASP A 84 -3.63 34.99 18.97
N MET A 85 -4.20 33.84 18.62
CA MET A 85 -3.57 32.53 18.71
C MET A 85 -2.40 32.48 17.74
N ASP A 86 -1.20 32.38 18.31
CA ASP A 86 0.01 32.25 17.52
C ASP A 86 0.39 30.78 17.31
N TRP A 87 1.52 30.56 16.62
CA TRP A 87 2.00 29.22 16.34
C TRP A 87 2.48 28.49 17.61
N ASP A 88 2.94 29.21 18.63
CA ASP A 88 3.41 28.61 19.88
C ASP A 88 2.25 28.19 20.79
N ASP A 89 1.10 28.87 20.71
CA ASP A 89 -0.17 28.44 21.31
C ASP A 89 -0.68 27.16 20.61
N ALA A 90 -0.62 27.12 19.27
CA ALA A 90 -0.98 25.95 18.48
C ALA A 90 -0.13 24.71 18.84
N LYS A 91 1.20 24.87 18.98
CA LYS A 91 2.08 23.79 19.42
C LYS A 91 1.74 23.28 20.81
N GLU A 92 1.31 24.17 21.70
CA GLU A 92 0.92 23.80 23.06
C GLU A 92 -0.37 22.97 23.08
N GLU A 93 -1.33 23.31 22.23
CA GLU A 93 -2.53 22.51 22.01
C GLU A 93 -2.19 21.11 21.46
N ILE A 94 -1.31 21.04 20.44
CA ILE A 94 -0.84 19.75 19.90
C ILE A 94 -0.15 18.93 21.00
N ALA A 95 0.77 19.54 21.75
CA ALA A 95 1.53 18.86 22.79
C ALA A 95 0.64 18.30 23.91
N SER A 96 -0.49 18.95 24.18
CA SER A 96 -1.45 18.49 25.20
C SER A 96 -2.11 17.15 24.84
N SER A 97 -2.07 16.78 23.56
CA SER A 97 -2.75 15.61 23.00
C SER A 97 -1.79 14.54 22.46
N PHE A 98 -0.51 14.57 22.83
CA PHE A 98 0.48 13.60 22.34
C PHE A 98 0.08 12.14 22.57
N GLU A 99 -0.44 11.80 23.74
CA GLU A 99 -0.88 10.43 24.05
C GLU A 99 -1.97 9.96 23.08
N VAL A 100 -2.91 10.85 22.72
CA VAL A 100 -4.00 10.55 21.79
C VAL A 100 -3.46 10.34 20.37
N TYR A 101 -2.54 11.19 19.94
CA TYR A 101 -1.94 11.08 18.61
C TYR A 101 -1.02 9.88 18.47
N GLU A 102 -0.19 9.59 19.47
CA GLU A 102 0.66 8.41 19.52
C GLU A 102 -0.16 7.14 19.38
N LYS A 103 -1.22 6.99 20.17
CA LYS A 103 -2.12 5.85 20.07
C LYS A 103 -2.76 5.72 18.68
N ALA A 104 -3.20 6.83 18.09
CA ALA A 104 -3.80 6.81 16.76
C ALA A 104 -2.79 6.39 15.66
N LEU A 105 -1.52 6.79 15.79
CA LEU A 105 -0.44 6.40 14.89
C LEU A 105 -0.04 4.94 15.09
N ASP A 106 0.00 4.44 16.32
CA ASP A 106 0.27 3.03 16.62
C ASP A 106 -0.84 2.12 16.09
N GLU A 107 -2.11 2.49 16.29
CA GLU A 107 -3.25 1.78 15.70
C GLU A 107 -3.15 1.75 14.16
N PHE A 108 -2.74 2.86 13.55
CA PHE A 108 -2.50 2.94 12.11
C PHE A 108 -1.39 1.98 11.66
N LEU A 109 -0.26 1.95 12.37
CA LEU A 109 0.84 1.04 12.06
C LEU A 109 0.43 -0.43 12.20
N CYS A 110 -0.30 -0.78 13.26
CA CYS A 110 -0.78 -2.15 13.46
C CYS A 110 -1.65 -2.65 12.29
N GLU A 111 -2.45 -1.76 11.70
CA GLU A 111 -3.37 -2.10 10.61
C GLU A 111 -2.70 -2.07 9.23
N TYR A 112 -1.81 -1.11 8.97
CA TYR A 112 -1.33 -0.82 7.61
C TYR A 112 0.17 -1.02 7.39
N GLN A 113 1.00 -1.26 8.42
CA GLN A 113 2.47 -1.31 8.30
C GLN A 113 2.99 -2.17 7.14
N ALA A 114 2.41 -3.35 6.93
CA ALA A 114 2.83 -4.28 5.88
C ALA A 114 2.65 -3.74 4.44
N THR A 115 1.84 -2.69 4.28
CA THR A 115 1.52 -2.09 2.97
C THR A 115 2.31 -0.81 2.70
N LEU A 116 3.01 -0.27 3.69
CA LEU A 116 3.74 0.99 3.59
C LEU A 116 5.14 0.76 3.02
N SER A 117 5.67 1.76 2.31
CA SER A 117 7.09 1.79 1.99
C SER A 117 7.93 2.05 3.24
N ALA A 118 9.22 1.72 3.17
CA ALA A 118 10.15 1.97 4.27
C ALA A 118 10.23 3.46 4.64
N ASP A 119 10.15 4.36 3.66
CA ASP A 119 10.23 5.80 3.89
C ASP A 119 8.99 6.33 4.61
N VAL A 120 7.78 5.92 4.18
CA VAL A 120 6.53 6.28 4.87
C VAL A 120 6.52 5.71 6.29
N LEU A 121 6.91 4.45 6.45
CA LEU A 121 6.99 3.81 7.75
C LEU A 121 7.94 4.56 8.69
N LYS A 122 9.14 4.90 8.20
CA LYS A 122 10.12 5.66 8.98
C LYS A 122 9.55 6.99 9.46
N ARG A 123 8.89 7.76 8.59
CA ARG A 123 8.31 9.05 8.97
C ARG A 123 7.19 8.92 10.01
N ILE A 124 6.40 7.86 9.95
CA ILE A 124 5.37 7.61 10.97
C ILE A 124 6.02 7.20 12.30
N CYS A 125 7.09 6.40 12.27
CA CYS A 125 7.86 6.08 13.48
C CYS A 125 8.56 7.32 14.08
N ASP A 126 9.05 8.24 13.24
CA ASP A 126 9.59 9.54 13.68
C ASP A 126 8.50 10.36 14.38
N ALA A 127 7.28 10.40 13.82
CA ALA A 127 6.12 11.06 14.42
C ALA A 127 5.72 10.44 15.78
N VAL A 128 5.64 9.10 15.87
CA VAL A 128 5.40 8.39 17.14
C VAL A 128 6.47 8.75 18.16
N SER A 129 7.75 8.74 17.75
CA SER A 129 8.86 9.08 18.63
C SER A 129 8.80 10.52 19.14
N ALA A 130 8.36 11.47 18.30
CA ALA A 130 8.15 12.86 18.70
C ALA A 130 7.04 12.96 19.76
N CYS A 131 5.92 12.24 19.59
CA CYS A 131 4.88 12.15 20.62
C CYS A 131 5.44 11.61 21.94
N SER A 132 6.10 10.44 21.92
CA SER A 132 6.60 9.79 23.14
C SER A 132 7.60 10.67 23.90
N LYS A 133 8.49 11.38 23.19
CA LYS A 133 9.42 12.34 23.80
C LYS A 133 8.69 13.55 24.39
N GLY A 134 7.69 14.05 23.69
CA GLY A 134 6.94 15.24 24.04
C GLY A 134 6.01 15.07 25.24
N GLN A 135 5.58 13.84 25.58
CA GLN A 135 4.69 13.56 26.70
C GLN A 135 5.19 14.08 28.06
N PHE A 136 6.51 14.14 28.28
CA PHE A 136 7.11 14.64 29.52
C PHE A 136 7.40 16.15 29.49
N GLY A 137 6.83 16.84 28.52
CA GLY A 137 7.12 18.23 28.19
C GLY A 137 6.45 19.29 29.07
N TYR A 138 5.95 18.94 30.25
CA TYR A 138 5.21 19.86 31.13
C TYR A 138 5.84 19.93 32.52
N TYR A 139 5.87 21.12 33.12
CA TYR A 139 6.36 21.33 34.49
C TYR A 139 5.50 22.33 35.26
N TRP A 140 5.56 22.24 36.58
CA TRP A 140 4.84 23.13 37.49
C TRP A 140 5.78 24.19 38.05
N LYS A 141 5.43 25.47 37.91
CA LYS A 141 6.12 26.55 38.61
C LYS A 141 5.47 26.77 39.98
N PRO A 142 6.23 27.19 41.02
CA PRO A 142 5.73 27.29 42.40
C PRO A 142 4.55 28.25 42.65
N TYR A 143 4.11 29.00 41.64
CA TYR A 143 3.05 30.02 41.74
C TYR A 143 2.03 29.97 40.60
N ASP A 144 2.15 29.00 39.68
CA ASP A 144 1.24 28.87 38.55
C ASP A 144 0.09 27.92 38.88
N SER A 145 -1.12 28.28 38.46
CA SER A 145 -2.32 27.45 38.60
C SER A 145 -2.43 26.35 37.54
N SER A 146 -1.57 26.37 36.52
CA SER A 146 -1.54 25.41 35.42
C SER A 146 -0.10 25.00 35.07
N PRO A 147 0.10 23.75 34.59
CA PRO A 147 1.41 23.32 34.13
C PRO A 147 1.84 24.14 32.91
N THR A 148 3.12 24.51 32.85
CA THR A 148 3.70 25.22 31.72
C THR A 148 4.27 24.22 30.72
N CYS A 149 3.94 24.39 29.44
CA CYS A 149 4.54 23.66 28.33
C CYS A 149 6.00 24.07 28.13
N THR A 150 6.92 23.10 28.06
CA THR A 150 8.34 23.34 27.78
C THR A 150 8.56 23.62 26.30
N GLN A 151 9.66 24.32 25.98
CA GLN A 151 10.07 24.52 24.59
C GLN A 151 10.29 23.18 23.88
N SER A 152 10.87 22.18 24.55
CA SER A 152 11.07 20.85 23.98
C SER A 152 9.76 20.17 23.57
N ALA A 153 8.67 20.35 24.32
CA ALA A 153 7.35 19.83 23.95
C ALA A 153 6.83 20.51 22.67
N LYS A 154 7.01 21.83 22.56
CA LYS A 154 6.63 22.61 21.39
C LYS A 154 7.45 22.24 20.16
N ASP A 155 8.74 21.96 20.34
CA ASP A 155 9.63 21.49 19.27
C ASP A 155 9.20 20.10 18.80
N ASN A 156 8.94 19.17 19.73
CA ASN A 156 8.39 17.84 19.40
C ASN A 156 7.02 17.92 18.69
N ALA A 157 6.18 18.90 19.02
CA ALA A 157 4.91 19.12 18.32
C ALA A 157 5.11 19.55 16.87
N SER A 158 6.16 20.33 16.62
CA SER A 158 6.56 20.72 15.27
C SER A 158 7.14 19.53 14.50
N GLU A 159 8.00 18.73 15.13
CA GLU A 159 8.54 17.49 14.56
C GLU A 159 7.44 16.49 14.20
N LEU A 160 6.44 16.31 15.07
CA LEU A 160 5.27 15.48 14.82
C LEU A 160 4.54 15.93 13.55
N LEU A 161 4.26 17.23 13.43
CA LEU A 161 3.50 17.76 12.30
C LEU A 161 4.29 17.67 10.98
N GLU A 162 5.58 17.96 11.01
CA GLU A 162 6.45 17.81 9.84
C GLU A 162 6.51 16.35 9.38
N ALA A 163 6.76 15.42 10.29
CA ALA A 163 6.86 14.01 9.98
C ALA A 163 5.55 13.43 9.43
N ILE A 164 4.40 13.82 9.99
CA ILE A 164 3.10 13.33 9.52
C ILE A 164 2.71 13.95 8.16
N ASP A 165 3.06 15.20 7.92
CA ASP A 165 2.83 15.88 6.64
C ASP A 165 3.64 15.22 5.53
N GLU A 166 4.92 14.96 5.78
CA GLU A 166 5.77 14.24 4.83
C GLU A 166 5.27 12.82 4.57
N ALA A 167 4.91 12.08 5.62
CA ALA A 167 4.36 10.73 5.48
C ALA A 167 3.09 10.71 4.64
N ALA A 168 2.17 11.67 4.89
CA ALA A 168 0.93 11.79 4.14
C ALA A 168 1.18 12.11 2.65
N GLU A 169 2.13 13.01 2.36
CA GLU A 169 2.49 13.36 0.98
C GLU A 169 3.18 12.23 0.24
N LEU A 170 4.10 11.50 0.89
CA LEU A 170 4.75 10.32 0.32
C LEU A 170 3.71 9.25 -0.02
N LEU A 171 2.83 8.91 0.93
CA LEU A 171 1.80 7.90 0.71
C LEU A 171 0.80 8.33 -0.37
N ARG A 172 0.44 9.62 -0.44
CA ARG A 172 -0.41 10.17 -1.50
C ARG A 172 0.23 10.02 -2.88
N LYS A 173 1.53 10.31 -3.00
CA LYS A 173 2.30 10.14 -4.25
C LYS A 173 2.37 8.67 -4.66
N GLU A 174 2.61 7.77 -3.73
CA GLU A 174 2.60 6.32 -4.00
C GLU A 174 1.24 5.87 -4.54
N VAL A 175 0.14 6.27 -3.90
CA VAL A 175 -1.21 5.95 -4.37
C VAL A 175 -1.47 6.53 -5.76
N HIS A 176 -1.06 7.78 -6.02
CA HIS A 176 -1.22 8.39 -7.35
C HIS A 176 -0.42 7.65 -8.43
N SER A 177 0.80 7.21 -8.11
CA SER A 177 1.65 6.48 -9.06
C SER A 177 1.03 5.16 -9.52
N LEU A 178 0.17 4.55 -8.69
CA LEU A 178 -0.57 3.33 -9.01
C LEU A 178 -1.79 3.58 -9.90
N ILE A 179 -2.27 4.83 -9.99
CA ILE A 179 -3.42 5.25 -10.81
C ILE A 179 -2.95 5.80 -12.15
N SER A 180 -1.78 6.46 -12.19
CA SER A 180 -1.23 7.02 -13.42
C SER A 180 -0.86 5.91 -14.40
N VAL A 181 -1.55 5.88 -15.54
CA VAL A 181 -1.21 4.99 -16.67
C VAL A 181 0.21 5.33 -17.15
N PRO A 182 1.08 4.36 -17.44
CA PRO A 182 2.36 4.65 -18.09
C PRO A 182 2.06 5.35 -19.42
N SER A 183 2.65 6.53 -19.65
CA SER A 183 2.62 7.17 -20.97
C SER A 183 3.29 6.22 -21.97
N ALA A 184 2.50 5.72 -22.93
CA ALA A 184 2.96 4.90 -24.03
C ALA A 184 3.95 5.65 -24.94
#